data_AF-A0A837G4G7-F1
#
_entry.id   AF-A0A837G4G7-F1
#
_cell.length_a   1.000
_cell.length_b   1.000
_cell.length_c   1.000
_cell.angle_alpha   90.00
_cell.angle_beta   90.00
_cell.angle_gamma   90.00
#
_symmetry.space_group_name_H-M   'P 1'
#
loop_
_entity.id
_entity.type
_entity.pdbx_description
1 polymer ?
#
loop_
_entity_poly.entity_id
_entity_poly.type
_entity_poly.pdbx_seq_one_letter_code
_entity_poly.pdbx_strand_id
1 'polypeptide(L)'
;MTIKIEGTEMQSFSQLTSRNQELVGMLPNALPWININIANTTNTLAFANEDGFMEQIGLGLLGTSYVTLPNIDLTLDIKKLLDVDAQDVHTLSTENKAHQASASQVSDVLNRNHLVTDSELTKVASLFEHGKSSVPFSWNSGLQDSINCYNSLMYIERYIPAKQSIKTQAANWALTGSRTLTGFGLNYAAYLHVATHIDSKHHTVEDALATLNQIALNRLDCPLVTFELDQTNLQNAFVQWSDAGNTLGFSSIAAGVLSIALNIDWRAKGTLEEKSNAYITQLQGVLCEQLATDSYVSQAGQYRHYLYSLPERQIIVNVDEVGCLSVYSDLPTPETKAGKVGIADGYTNKPHTLSIN
;
A
#
# COMPACT_ATOMS: atom_id res chain seq x y z
N MET A 1 -36.90 -0.34 -10.37
CA MET A 1 -35.69 -0.91 -9.79
C MET A 1 -35.77 -0.69 -8.29
N THR A 2 -36.43 -1.58 -7.55
CA THR A 2 -36.40 -1.62 -6.09
C THR A 2 -35.03 -2.08 -5.63
N ILE A 3 -34.61 -1.63 -4.46
CA ILE A 3 -33.36 -2.04 -3.82
C ILE A 3 -33.72 -3.05 -2.72
N LYS A 4 -33.08 -4.22 -2.74
CA LYS A 4 -33.15 -5.23 -1.67
C LYS A 4 -31.79 -5.38 -1.03
N ILE A 5 -31.73 -5.28 0.29
CA ILE A 5 -30.54 -5.55 1.10
C ILE A 5 -30.93 -6.66 2.08
N GLU A 6 -30.15 -7.75 2.11
CA GLU A 6 -30.46 -8.93 2.94
C GLU A 6 -31.89 -9.48 2.69
N GLY A 7 -32.35 -9.39 1.43
CA GLY A 7 -33.69 -9.80 1.03
C GLY A 7 -34.82 -8.83 1.43
N THR A 8 -34.51 -7.77 2.17
CA THR A 8 -35.49 -6.76 2.61
C THR A 8 -35.55 -5.60 1.63
N GLU A 9 -36.76 -5.23 1.19
CA GLU A 9 -36.96 -4.08 0.31
C GLU A 9 -36.74 -2.77 1.05
N MET A 10 -35.81 -1.98 0.55
CA MET A 10 -35.50 -0.65 1.05
C MET A 10 -36.65 0.31 0.73
N GLN A 11 -37.28 0.86 1.78
CA GLN A 11 -38.39 1.82 1.74
C GLN A 11 -37.92 3.27 1.92
N SER A 12 -36.79 3.48 2.59
CA SER A 12 -36.22 4.82 2.76
C SER A 12 -34.71 4.77 2.97
N PHE A 13 -34.04 5.85 2.55
CA PHE A 13 -32.61 6.06 2.79
C PHE A 13 -32.23 5.96 4.28
N SER A 14 -33.13 6.39 5.18
CA SER A 14 -32.91 6.37 6.62
C SER A 14 -32.81 4.96 7.23
N GLN A 15 -33.08 3.90 6.45
CA GLN A 15 -32.91 2.52 6.90
C GLN A 15 -31.45 2.06 6.90
N LEU A 16 -30.57 2.74 6.14
CA LEU A 16 -29.14 2.45 6.18
C LEU A 16 -28.55 2.82 7.55
N THR A 17 -27.47 2.16 7.92
CA THR A 17 -26.66 2.57 9.07
C THR A 17 -26.17 4.02 8.94
N SER A 18 -25.95 4.71 10.07
CA SER A 18 -25.48 6.11 10.06
C SER A 18 -24.19 6.29 9.25
N ARG A 19 -23.28 5.32 9.34
CA ARG A 19 -22.06 5.27 8.53
C ARG A 19 -22.38 5.25 7.03
N ASN A 20 -23.23 4.33 6.58
CA ASN A 20 -23.56 4.22 5.16
C ASN A 20 -24.37 5.41 4.65
N GLN A 21 -25.16 6.07 5.51
CA GLN A 21 -25.76 7.36 5.18
C GLN A 21 -24.70 8.44 4.93
N GLU A 22 -23.66 8.52 5.76
CA GLU A 22 -22.56 9.45 5.55
C GLU A 22 -21.77 9.16 4.28
N LEU A 23 -21.47 7.89 4.01
CA LEU A 23 -20.77 7.45 2.80
C LEU A 23 -21.57 7.76 1.52
N VAL A 24 -22.88 7.55 1.52
CA VAL A 24 -23.76 7.98 0.41
C VAL A 24 -23.64 9.50 0.20
N GLY A 25 -23.47 10.28 1.27
CA GLY A 25 -23.25 11.72 1.18
C GLY A 25 -21.89 12.13 0.58
N MET A 26 -20.92 11.22 0.52
CA MET A 26 -19.62 11.43 -0.14
C MET A 26 -19.66 11.05 -1.63
N LEU A 27 -20.64 10.26 -2.07
CA LEU A 27 -20.77 9.77 -3.44
C LEU A 27 -21.66 10.69 -4.28
N PRO A 28 -21.13 11.30 -5.36
CA PRO A 28 -21.93 12.10 -6.28
C PRO A 28 -23.15 11.33 -6.82
N ASN A 29 -24.33 11.97 -6.78
CA ASN A 29 -25.61 11.43 -7.27
C ASN A 29 -26.16 10.17 -6.56
N ALA A 30 -25.49 9.65 -5.52
CA ALA A 30 -25.94 8.43 -4.84
C ALA A 30 -27.31 8.61 -4.18
N LEU A 31 -27.51 9.66 -3.37
CA LEU A 31 -28.80 9.90 -2.71
C LEU A 31 -29.98 10.11 -3.70
N PRO A 32 -29.87 10.97 -4.74
CA PRO A 32 -30.89 11.06 -5.78
C PRO A 32 -31.20 9.71 -6.44
N TRP A 33 -30.16 8.94 -6.78
CA TRP A 33 -30.34 7.62 -7.39
C TRP A 33 -31.06 6.65 -6.47
N ILE A 34 -30.70 6.59 -5.18
CA ILE A 34 -31.38 5.76 -4.18
C ILE A 34 -32.87 6.09 -4.12
N ASN A 35 -33.20 7.39 -3.99
CA ASN A 35 -34.60 7.83 -3.90
C ASN A 35 -35.42 7.50 -5.16
N ILE A 36 -34.82 7.62 -6.35
CA ILE A 36 -35.47 7.24 -7.61
C ILE A 36 -35.75 5.73 -7.67
N ASN A 37 -34.81 4.92 -7.18
CA ASN A 37 -34.93 3.45 -7.25
C ASN A 37 -35.89 2.91 -6.19
N ILE A 38 -35.88 3.43 -4.96
CA ILE A 38 -36.88 3.11 -3.93
C ILE A 38 -38.31 3.31 -4.46
N ALA A 39 -38.56 4.36 -5.25
CA ALA A 39 -39.88 4.66 -5.81
C ALA A 39 -40.31 3.75 -6.99
N ASN A 40 -39.44 2.88 -7.51
CA ASN A 40 -39.64 2.20 -8.79
C ASN A 40 -39.85 0.68 -8.64
N THR A 41 -41.03 0.17 -9.00
CA THR A 41 -41.46 -1.22 -8.78
C THR A 41 -41.12 -2.21 -9.91
N THR A 42 -40.47 -1.78 -11.00
CA THR A 42 -40.40 -2.59 -12.24
C THR A 42 -39.28 -3.64 -12.31
N ASN A 43 -38.21 -3.46 -11.55
CA ASN A 43 -37.00 -4.30 -11.57
C ASN A 43 -36.49 -4.41 -10.13
N THR A 44 -35.58 -5.33 -9.80
CA THR A 44 -35.00 -5.44 -8.45
C THR A 44 -33.48 -5.57 -8.53
N LEU A 45 -32.79 -4.75 -7.74
CA LEU A 45 -31.37 -4.90 -7.43
C LEU A 45 -31.26 -5.52 -6.04
N ALA A 46 -30.57 -6.65 -5.92
CA ALA A 46 -30.42 -7.36 -4.66
C ALA A 46 -28.96 -7.40 -4.24
N PHE A 47 -28.71 -7.02 -2.99
CA PHE A 47 -27.39 -6.99 -2.36
C PHE A 47 -27.39 -7.89 -1.14
N ALA A 48 -26.27 -8.57 -0.91
CA ALA A 48 -26.11 -9.50 0.20
C ALA A 48 -26.17 -8.78 1.56
N ASN A 49 -25.63 -7.57 1.66
CA ASN A 49 -25.57 -6.72 2.85
C ASN A 49 -25.38 -5.24 2.46
N GLU A 50 -25.37 -4.32 3.43
CA GLU A 50 -25.20 -2.89 3.16
C GLU A 50 -23.82 -2.57 2.56
N ASP A 51 -22.76 -3.23 3.02
CA ASP A 51 -21.39 -2.97 2.53
C ASP A 51 -21.25 -3.32 1.06
N GLY A 52 -21.77 -4.48 0.64
CA GLY A 52 -21.84 -4.89 -0.75
C GLY A 52 -22.75 -3.97 -1.59
N PHE A 53 -23.76 -3.34 -0.99
CA PHE A 53 -24.50 -2.27 -1.66
C PHE A 53 -23.64 -1.02 -1.88
N MET A 54 -22.87 -0.60 -0.88
CA MET A 54 -21.97 0.56 -0.95
C MET A 54 -20.81 0.37 -1.93
N GLU A 55 -20.24 -0.82 -2.01
CA GLU A 55 -19.19 -1.14 -2.99
C GLU A 55 -19.70 -1.04 -4.44
N GLN A 56 -20.95 -1.44 -4.67
CA GLN A 56 -21.53 -1.48 -6.01
C GLN A 56 -22.13 -0.16 -6.47
N ILE A 57 -22.64 0.68 -5.56
CA ILE A 57 -23.29 1.95 -5.95
C ILE A 57 -22.29 2.92 -6.59
N GLY A 58 -21.05 3.01 -6.07
CA GLY A 58 -19.99 3.83 -6.65
C GLY A 58 -19.65 3.38 -8.07
N LEU A 59 -19.35 2.09 -8.23
CA LEU A 59 -19.04 1.47 -9.52
C LEU A 59 -20.17 1.68 -10.54
N GLY A 60 -21.43 1.49 -10.14
CA GLY A 60 -22.59 1.63 -11.01
C GLY A 60 -22.88 3.07 -11.44
N LEU A 61 -22.58 4.06 -10.59
CA LEU A 61 -22.87 5.47 -10.88
C LEU A 61 -21.74 6.20 -11.60
N LEU A 62 -20.49 5.90 -11.24
CA LEU A 62 -19.32 6.68 -11.62
C LEU A 62 -18.33 5.88 -12.47
N GLY A 63 -18.53 4.56 -12.61
CA GLY A 63 -17.56 3.67 -13.25
C GLY A 63 -16.30 3.44 -12.42
N THR A 64 -16.31 3.83 -11.15
CA THR A 64 -15.20 3.69 -10.19
C THR A 64 -15.72 3.57 -8.76
N SER A 65 -15.00 2.83 -7.92
CA SER A 65 -15.23 2.71 -6.48
C SER A 65 -14.50 3.80 -5.67
N TYR A 66 -13.68 4.64 -6.32
CA TYR A 66 -12.95 5.70 -5.66
C TYR A 66 -13.85 6.88 -5.27
N VAL A 67 -13.63 7.36 -4.05
CA VAL A 67 -14.21 8.55 -3.46
C VAL A 67 -13.12 9.62 -3.36
N THR A 68 -13.40 10.80 -3.88
CA THR A 68 -12.49 11.96 -3.77
C THR A 68 -13.06 12.96 -2.77
N LEU A 69 -12.23 13.35 -1.81
CA LEU A 69 -12.49 14.31 -0.75
C LEU A 69 -11.58 15.54 -0.97
N PRO A 70 -11.95 16.45 -1.89
CA PRO A 70 -11.02 17.47 -2.41
C PRO A 70 -10.58 18.50 -1.38
N ASN A 71 -11.41 18.84 -0.38
CA ASN A 71 -11.04 19.85 0.61
C ASN A 71 -10.02 19.34 1.65
N ILE A 72 -9.79 18.03 1.68
CA ILE A 72 -8.76 17.40 2.50
C ILE A 72 -7.70 16.66 1.65
N ASP A 73 -7.67 16.91 0.33
CA ASP A 73 -6.65 16.41 -0.59
C ASP A 73 -6.51 14.88 -0.55
N LEU A 74 -7.62 14.15 -0.58
CA LEU A 74 -7.61 12.70 -0.43
C LEU A 74 -8.49 12.00 -1.46
N THR A 75 -7.92 10.98 -2.12
CA THR A 75 -8.67 10.00 -2.90
C THR A 75 -8.47 8.59 -2.32
N LEU A 76 -9.55 7.87 -2.09
CA LEU A 76 -9.52 6.50 -1.54
C LEU A 76 -10.69 5.66 -2.02
N ASP A 77 -10.57 4.35 -1.94
CA ASP A 77 -11.64 3.42 -2.30
C ASP A 77 -12.74 3.35 -1.25
N ILE A 78 -13.99 3.13 -1.68
CA ILE A 78 -15.13 2.94 -0.78
C ILE A 78 -14.91 1.78 0.19
N LYS A 79 -14.21 0.71 -0.23
CA LYS A 79 -13.85 -0.41 0.64
C LYS A 79 -12.89 0.00 1.75
N LYS A 80 -12.00 0.98 1.50
CA LYS A 80 -11.19 1.57 2.57
C LYS A 80 -12.08 2.34 3.55
N LEU A 81 -13.02 3.14 3.07
CA LEU A 81 -13.95 3.87 3.95
C LEU A 81 -14.85 2.93 4.78
N LEU A 82 -15.16 1.74 4.25
CA LEU A 82 -15.87 0.66 4.95
C LEU A 82 -14.97 -0.12 5.95
N ASP A 83 -13.67 0.12 5.95
CA ASP A 83 -12.70 -0.41 6.94
C ASP A 83 -12.36 0.63 8.03
N VAL A 84 -12.34 1.93 7.70
CA VAL A 84 -12.07 3.04 8.63
C VAL A 84 -13.17 3.17 9.70
N ASP A 85 -12.81 3.40 10.96
CA ASP A 85 -13.80 3.52 12.03
C ASP A 85 -14.82 4.66 11.80
N ALA A 86 -16.01 4.51 12.36
CA ALA A 86 -17.11 5.44 12.10
C ALA A 86 -16.81 6.88 12.54
N GLN A 87 -15.98 7.09 13.57
CA GLN A 87 -15.61 8.42 14.04
C GLN A 87 -14.65 9.09 13.04
N ASP A 88 -13.68 8.34 12.52
CA ASP A 88 -12.75 8.84 11.51
C ASP A 88 -13.47 9.10 10.18
N VAL A 89 -14.41 8.24 9.75
CA VAL A 89 -15.28 8.52 8.58
C VAL A 89 -16.06 9.82 8.77
N HIS A 90 -16.64 10.04 9.96
CA HIS A 90 -17.36 11.25 10.28
C HIS A 90 -16.46 12.49 10.23
N THR A 91 -15.24 12.39 10.76
CA THR A 91 -14.24 13.46 10.68
C THR A 91 -13.87 13.74 9.23
N LEU A 92 -13.57 12.73 8.40
CA LEU A 92 -13.28 12.91 6.97
C LEU A 92 -14.45 13.60 6.24
N SER A 93 -15.69 13.20 6.52
CA SER A 93 -16.91 13.79 5.94
C SER A 93 -17.06 15.27 6.31
N THR A 94 -16.87 15.58 7.58
CA THR A 94 -17.10 16.92 8.14
C THR A 94 -16.00 17.89 7.69
N GLU A 95 -14.74 17.48 7.78
CA GLU A 95 -13.60 18.28 7.35
C GLU A 95 -13.63 18.51 5.83
N ASN A 96 -14.05 17.53 5.04
CA ASN A 96 -14.23 17.73 3.60
C ASN A 96 -15.37 18.71 3.26
N LYS A 97 -16.36 18.92 4.13
CA LYS A 97 -17.42 19.91 3.93
C LYS A 97 -17.09 21.27 4.53
N ALA A 98 -16.09 21.35 5.40
CA ALA A 98 -15.70 22.58 6.06
C ALA A 98 -15.11 23.59 5.06
N HIS A 99 -15.35 24.88 5.30
CA HIS A 99 -14.70 25.94 4.52
C HIS A 99 -13.18 26.00 4.74
N GLN A 100 -12.73 25.57 5.93
CA GLN A 100 -11.33 25.42 6.29
C GLN A 100 -11.20 24.17 7.14
N ALA A 101 -10.54 23.15 6.58
CA ALA A 101 -10.28 21.90 7.28
C ALA A 101 -9.20 22.08 8.35
N SER A 102 -9.38 21.41 9.47
CA SER A 102 -8.42 21.32 10.57
C SER A 102 -7.26 20.42 10.19
N ALA A 103 -6.14 21.02 9.79
CA ALA A 103 -4.97 20.30 9.30
C ALA A 103 -4.43 19.24 10.28
N SER A 104 -4.47 19.50 11.59
CA SER A 104 -4.02 18.54 12.60
C SER A 104 -4.98 17.34 12.72
N GLN A 105 -6.30 17.58 12.75
CA GLN A 105 -7.28 16.50 12.85
C GLN A 105 -7.26 15.62 11.60
N VAL A 106 -7.17 16.24 10.42
CA VAL A 106 -7.02 15.51 9.15
C VAL A 106 -5.74 14.68 9.18
N SER A 107 -4.60 15.28 9.52
CA SER A 107 -3.31 14.57 9.60
C SER A 107 -3.36 13.37 10.56
N ASP A 108 -3.99 13.52 11.73
CA ASP A 108 -4.09 12.42 12.70
C ASP A 108 -4.91 11.25 12.15
N VAL A 109 -6.05 11.53 11.51
CA VAL A 109 -6.90 10.51 10.87
C VAL A 109 -6.16 9.83 9.71
N LEU A 110 -5.48 10.59 8.86
CA LEU A 110 -4.71 10.04 7.74
C LEU A 110 -3.61 9.10 8.22
N ASN A 111 -2.85 9.50 9.24
CA ASN A 111 -1.77 8.69 9.81
C ASN A 111 -2.29 7.40 10.46
N ARG A 112 -3.37 7.47 11.25
CA ARG A 112 -3.99 6.28 11.86
C ARG A 112 -4.47 5.27 10.83
N ASN A 113 -4.97 5.74 9.69
CA ASN A 113 -5.59 4.89 8.67
C ASN A 113 -4.66 4.55 7.50
N HIS A 114 -3.38 4.88 7.60
CA HIS A 114 -2.36 4.64 6.56
C HIS A 114 -2.71 5.26 5.20
N LEU A 115 -3.20 6.50 5.22
CA LEU A 115 -3.66 7.23 4.03
C LEU A 115 -2.60 8.25 3.57
N VAL A 116 -2.43 8.32 2.25
CA VAL A 116 -1.53 9.24 1.56
C VAL A 116 -2.36 10.28 0.80
N THR A 117 -1.98 11.55 0.89
CA THR A 117 -2.73 12.63 0.21
C THR A 117 -2.44 12.69 -1.28
N ASP A 118 -3.34 13.29 -2.05
CA ASP A 118 -3.17 13.46 -3.50
C ASP A 118 -1.95 14.34 -3.80
N SER A 119 -1.68 15.39 -3.01
CA SER A 119 -0.46 16.21 -3.11
C SER A 119 0.81 15.41 -2.82
N GLU A 120 0.79 14.45 -1.89
CA GLU A 120 1.91 13.55 -1.68
C GLU A 120 2.14 12.65 -2.89
N LEU A 121 1.07 12.11 -3.49
CA LEU A 121 1.16 11.29 -4.70
C LEU A 121 1.70 12.08 -5.90
N THR A 122 1.46 13.39 -6.00
CA THR A 122 2.06 14.20 -7.07
C THR A 122 3.59 14.22 -7.05
N LYS A 123 4.23 13.93 -5.90
CA LYS A 123 5.69 13.84 -5.80
C LYS A 123 6.24 12.72 -6.68
N VAL A 124 5.48 11.65 -6.92
CA VAL A 124 5.85 10.57 -7.85
C VAL A 124 6.02 11.13 -9.26
N ALA A 125 5.05 11.93 -9.75
CA ALA A 125 5.13 12.56 -11.06
C ALA A 125 6.33 13.51 -11.17
N SER A 126 6.60 14.28 -10.11
CA SER A 126 7.74 15.21 -10.08
C SER A 126 9.08 14.51 -10.30
N LEU A 127 9.27 13.28 -9.81
CA LEU A 127 10.53 12.55 -9.99
C LEU A 127 10.86 12.31 -11.47
N PHE A 128 9.83 12.05 -12.28
CA PHE A 128 9.98 11.80 -13.72
C PHE A 128 10.17 13.08 -14.52
N GLU A 129 9.46 14.16 -14.15
CA GLU A 129 9.64 15.48 -14.77
C GLU A 129 11.07 16.00 -14.60
N HIS A 130 11.63 15.88 -13.39
CA HIS A 130 13.01 16.30 -13.12
C HIS A 130 14.05 15.38 -13.78
N GLY A 131 13.76 14.08 -13.89
CA GLY A 131 14.61 13.10 -14.56
C GLY A 131 14.59 13.17 -16.09
N LYS A 132 13.85 14.12 -16.69
CA LYS A 132 13.59 14.21 -18.14
C LYS A 132 13.16 12.88 -18.77
N SER A 133 12.54 12.03 -17.96
CA SER A 133 12.17 10.68 -18.34
C SER A 133 10.65 10.62 -18.38
N SER A 134 10.07 10.29 -19.53
CA SER A 134 8.64 10.07 -19.62
C SER A 134 8.30 8.70 -19.06
N VAL A 135 7.42 8.64 -18.05
CA VAL A 135 6.76 7.38 -17.69
C VAL A 135 5.92 6.93 -18.87
N PRO A 136 6.01 5.66 -19.30
CA PRO A 136 5.06 5.13 -20.27
C PRO A 136 3.63 5.34 -19.79
N PHE A 137 2.75 5.87 -20.64
CA PHE A 137 1.36 6.13 -20.30
C PHE A 137 0.65 4.90 -19.70
N SER A 138 1.01 3.70 -20.18
CA SER A 138 0.47 2.43 -19.71
C SER A 138 0.80 2.06 -18.27
N TRP A 139 1.76 2.74 -17.62
CA TRP A 139 2.12 2.48 -16.21
C TRP A 139 1.24 3.25 -15.23
N ASN A 140 0.42 4.18 -15.71
CA ASN A 140 -0.47 4.99 -14.88
C ASN A 140 -1.76 4.19 -14.54
N SER A 141 -1.58 2.97 -14.03
CA SER A 141 -2.62 1.92 -13.98
C SER A 141 -3.56 2.00 -12.79
N GLY A 142 -3.29 2.82 -11.77
CA GLY A 142 -4.25 3.01 -10.68
C GLY A 142 -3.67 3.70 -9.44
N LEU A 143 -4.56 4.04 -8.51
CA LEU A 143 -4.23 4.67 -7.23
C LEU A 143 -3.22 3.85 -6.41
N GLN A 144 -3.40 2.54 -6.35
CA GLN A 144 -2.51 1.62 -5.63
C GLN A 144 -1.06 1.71 -6.12
N ASP A 145 -0.88 1.77 -7.45
CA ASP A 145 0.45 1.85 -8.07
C ASP A 145 1.21 3.13 -7.70
N SER A 146 0.48 4.26 -7.66
CA SER A 146 1.02 5.54 -7.22
C SER A 146 1.42 5.53 -5.74
N ILE A 147 0.57 4.95 -4.88
CA ILE A 147 0.83 4.84 -3.44
C ILE A 147 2.07 3.98 -3.18
N ASN A 148 2.16 2.82 -3.83
CA ASN A 148 3.28 1.89 -3.64
C ASN A 148 4.60 2.50 -4.10
N CYS A 149 4.58 3.18 -5.24
CA CYS A 149 5.72 3.93 -5.74
C CYS A 149 6.13 5.03 -4.75
N TYR A 150 5.17 5.85 -4.30
CA TYR A 150 5.41 6.90 -3.32
C TYR A 150 6.07 6.36 -2.05
N ASN A 151 5.50 5.32 -1.43
CA ASN A 151 6.01 4.74 -0.19
C ASN A 151 7.44 4.21 -0.35
N SER A 152 7.74 3.53 -1.46
CA SER A 152 9.08 3.00 -1.75
C SER A 152 10.11 4.13 -1.94
N LEU A 153 9.73 5.19 -2.66
CA LEU A 153 10.57 6.36 -2.90
C LEU A 153 10.84 7.13 -1.60
N MET A 154 9.79 7.40 -0.81
CA MET A 154 9.93 8.13 0.44
C MET A 154 10.78 7.37 1.46
N TYR A 155 10.62 6.05 1.53
CA TYR A 155 11.47 5.23 2.39
C TYR A 155 12.94 5.31 1.96
N ILE A 156 13.25 5.02 0.69
CA ILE A 156 14.64 4.94 0.26
C ILE A 156 15.35 6.30 0.31
N GLU A 157 14.67 7.38 -0.10
CA GLU A 157 15.25 8.73 -0.10
C GLU A 157 15.52 9.26 1.32
N ARG A 158 14.70 8.84 2.29
CA ARG A 158 14.88 9.22 3.69
C ARG A 158 16.08 8.53 4.33
N TYR A 159 16.35 7.27 3.97
CA TYR A 159 17.28 6.42 4.73
C TYR A 159 18.57 6.04 3.99
N ILE A 160 18.59 6.10 2.66
CA ILE A 160 19.76 5.73 1.85
C ILE A 160 20.29 6.97 1.12
N PRO A 161 21.25 7.69 1.72
CA PRO A 161 21.86 8.85 1.08
C PRO A 161 22.71 8.38 -0.12
N ALA A 162 22.24 8.69 -1.33
CA ALA A 162 22.95 8.38 -2.56
C ALA A 162 23.33 9.66 -3.32
N LYS A 163 24.46 9.61 -4.02
CA LYS A 163 24.86 10.68 -4.95
C LYS A 163 23.90 10.74 -6.13
N GLN A 164 23.72 11.93 -6.68
CA GLN A 164 22.80 12.16 -7.80
C GLN A 164 23.09 11.26 -9.01
N SER A 165 24.37 11.01 -9.32
CA SER A 165 24.76 10.10 -10.40
C SER A 165 24.23 8.67 -10.21
N ILE A 166 24.19 8.18 -8.97
CA ILE A 166 23.66 6.84 -8.65
C ILE A 166 22.13 6.84 -8.75
N LYS A 167 21.46 7.91 -8.30
CA LYS A 167 20.01 8.08 -8.46
C LYS A 167 19.59 8.06 -9.93
N THR A 168 20.33 8.74 -10.79
CA THR A 168 20.07 8.71 -12.24
C THR A 168 20.27 7.32 -12.83
N GLN A 169 21.31 6.58 -12.41
CA GLN A 169 21.52 5.18 -12.84
C GLN A 169 20.38 4.28 -12.37
N ALA A 170 19.99 4.37 -11.09
CA ALA A 170 18.88 3.63 -10.51
C ALA A 170 17.56 3.89 -11.26
N ALA A 171 17.26 5.16 -11.54
CA ALA A 171 16.05 5.54 -12.28
C ALA A 171 16.05 4.95 -13.70
N ASN A 172 17.16 5.07 -14.43
CA ASN A 172 17.28 4.50 -15.77
C ASN A 172 17.15 2.97 -15.76
N TRP A 173 17.79 2.30 -14.81
CA TRP A 173 17.69 0.86 -14.65
C TRP A 173 16.25 0.43 -14.35
N ALA A 174 15.61 1.07 -13.36
CA ALA A 174 14.23 0.78 -12.98
C ALA A 174 13.23 1.06 -14.12
N LEU A 175 13.47 2.09 -14.94
CA LEU A 175 12.66 2.38 -16.13
C LEU A 175 12.72 1.26 -17.18
N THR A 176 13.88 0.62 -17.36
CA THR A 176 14.01 -0.49 -18.32
C THR A 176 13.41 -1.81 -17.81
N GLY A 177 13.58 -2.07 -16.51
CA GLY A 177 13.19 -3.33 -15.86
C GLY A 177 11.73 -3.41 -15.41
N SER A 178 11.03 -2.29 -15.30
CA SER A 178 9.67 -2.24 -14.74
C SER A 178 8.59 -2.16 -15.80
N ARG A 179 7.35 -2.47 -15.41
CA ARG A 179 6.15 -2.34 -16.27
C ARG A 179 5.00 -1.61 -15.58
N THR A 180 5.19 -1.20 -14.32
CA THR A 180 4.23 -0.48 -13.48
C THR A 180 4.97 0.53 -12.61
N LEU A 181 4.25 1.52 -12.05
CA LEU A 181 4.84 2.46 -11.09
C LEU A 181 5.28 1.76 -9.80
N THR A 182 4.52 0.79 -9.29
CA THR A 182 4.95 -0.05 -8.15
C THR A 182 6.31 -0.70 -8.43
N GLY A 183 6.44 -1.37 -9.59
CA GLY A 183 7.67 -2.02 -9.99
C GLY A 183 8.84 -1.04 -10.09
N PHE A 184 8.60 0.15 -10.65
CA PHE A 184 9.61 1.20 -10.72
C PHE A 184 10.11 1.63 -9.34
N GLY A 185 9.20 1.96 -8.41
CA GLY A 185 9.58 2.42 -7.08
C GLY A 185 10.38 1.38 -6.31
N LEU A 186 9.96 0.11 -6.35
CA LEU A 186 10.65 -1.00 -5.68
C LEU A 186 12.02 -1.27 -6.28
N ASN A 187 12.12 -1.31 -7.62
CA ASN A 187 13.38 -1.53 -8.34
C ASN A 187 14.38 -0.37 -8.14
N TYR A 188 13.89 0.87 -8.15
CA TYR A 188 14.70 2.05 -7.84
C TYR A 188 15.27 1.96 -6.42
N ALA A 189 14.41 1.64 -5.45
CA ALA A 189 14.82 1.49 -4.06
C ALA A 189 15.86 0.37 -3.88
N ALA A 190 15.65 -0.78 -4.52
CA ALA A 190 16.56 -1.91 -4.47
C ALA A 190 17.92 -1.54 -5.06
N TYR A 191 17.94 -0.91 -6.24
CA TYR A 191 19.19 -0.49 -6.89
C TYR A 191 20.00 0.45 -5.99
N LEU A 192 19.37 1.47 -5.41
CA LEU A 192 20.06 2.40 -4.50
C LEU A 192 20.63 1.70 -3.27
N HIS A 193 19.87 0.78 -2.68
CA HIS A 193 20.33 0.03 -1.53
C HIS A 193 21.55 -0.83 -1.89
N VAL A 194 21.46 -1.62 -2.96
CA VAL A 194 22.57 -2.48 -3.41
C VAL A 194 23.81 -1.65 -3.76
N ALA A 195 23.65 -0.56 -4.52
CA ALA A 195 24.75 0.31 -4.93
C ALA A 195 25.51 0.95 -3.77
N THR A 196 24.87 1.10 -2.61
CA THR A 196 25.50 1.68 -1.40
C THR A 196 26.15 0.64 -0.49
N HIS A 197 25.83 -0.65 -0.65
CA HIS A 197 26.28 -1.72 0.25
C HIS A 197 27.18 -2.76 -0.41
N ILE A 198 27.10 -2.91 -1.73
CA ILE A 198 27.87 -3.92 -2.46
C ILE A 198 29.37 -3.60 -2.49
N ASP A 199 30.20 -4.64 -2.39
CA ASP A 199 31.63 -4.51 -2.67
C ASP A 199 31.87 -4.48 -4.18
N SER A 200 31.98 -3.26 -4.70
CA SER A 200 32.16 -2.98 -6.14
C SER A 200 33.46 -3.55 -6.73
N LYS A 201 34.37 -4.08 -5.91
CA LYS A 201 35.57 -4.77 -6.40
C LYS A 201 35.29 -6.16 -6.95
N HIS A 202 34.20 -6.78 -6.51
CA HIS A 202 33.91 -8.20 -6.79
C HIS A 202 32.60 -8.42 -7.53
N HIS A 203 31.64 -7.48 -7.44
CA HIS A 203 30.33 -7.61 -8.07
C HIS A 203 29.84 -6.26 -8.59
N THR A 204 29.13 -6.28 -9.71
CA THR A 204 28.34 -5.13 -10.17
C THR A 204 26.98 -5.12 -9.47
N VAL A 205 26.33 -3.94 -9.42
CA VAL A 205 24.98 -3.80 -8.86
C VAL A 205 24.00 -4.66 -9.65
N GLU A 206 24.15 -4.67 -10.98
CA GLU A 206 23.31 -5.40 -11.91
C GLU A 206 23.44 -6.92 -11.73
N ASP A 207 24.65 -7.45 -11.49
CA ASP A 207 24.86 -8.88 -11.23
C ASP A 207 24.20 -9.33 -9.92
N ALA A 208 24.31 -8.51 -8.87
CA ALA A 208 23.65 -8.78 -7.59
C ALA A 208 22.13 -8.73 -7.74
N LEU A 209 21.59 -7.71 -8.42
CA LEU A 209 20.15 -7.60 -8.67
C LEU A 209 19.64 -8.74 -9.56
N ALA A 210 20.40 -9.19 -10.56
CA ALA A 210 20.03 -10.34 -11.39
C ALA A 210 19.93 -11.63 -10.54
N THR A 211 20.87 -11.82 -9.62
CA THR A 211 20.85 -12.95 -8.67
C THR A 211 19.63 -12.86 -7.74
N LEU A 212 19.38 -11.69 -7.14
CA LEU A 212 18.21 -11.48 -6.28
C LEU A 212 16.90 -11.70 -7.03
N ASN A 213 16.80 -11.29 -8.30
CA ASN A 213 15.63 -11.54 -9.13
C ASN A 213 15.35 -13.04 -9.29
N GLN A 214 16.38 -13.86 -9.53
CA GLN A 214 16.21 -15.31 -9.63
C GLN A 214 15.76 -15.94 -8.32
N ILE A 215 16.31 -15.45 -7.20
CA ILE A 215 15.91 -15.91 -5.86
C ILE A 215 14.44 -15.56 -5.60
N ALA A 216 14.05 -14.30 -5.84
CA ALA A 216 12.67 -13.83 -5.64
C ALA A 216 11.67 -14.52 -6.58
N LEU A 217 12.07 -14.79 -7.83
CA LEU A 217 11.24 -15.53 -8.80
C LEU A 217 10.87 -16.93 -8.30
N ASN A 218 11.79 -17.61 -7.61
CA ASN A 218 11.55 -18.92 -6.99
C ASN A 218 10.78 -18.84 -5.66
N ARG A 219 10.26 -17.66 -5.30
CA ARG A 219 9.59 -17.34 -4.03
C ARG A 219 8.35 -16.48 -4.27
N LEU A 220 7.53 -16.86 -5.25
CA LEU A 220 6.24 -16.22 -5.52
C LEU A 220 5.05 -17.07 -5.05
N ASP A 221 5.26 -18.36 -4.81
CA ASP A 221 4.21 -19.24 -4.30
C ASP A 221 3.83 -18.85 -2.88
N CYS A 222 2.52 -18.80 -2.62
CA CYS A 222 1.97 -18.37 -1.36
C CYS A 222 0.72 -19.19 -0.99
N PRO A 223 0.36 -19.25 0.30
CA PRO A 223 -0.89 -19.86 0.72
C PRO A 223 -2.09 -19.09 0.15
N LEU A 224 -3.11 -19.84 -0.29
CA LEU A 224 -4.40 -19.29 -0.71
C LEU A 224 -5.39 -19.35 0.44
N VAL A 225 -6.01 -18.22 0.74
CA VAL A 225 -7.03 -18.08 1.79
C VAL A 225 -8.35 -17.61 1.20
N THR A 226 -9.46 -18.18 1.68
CA THR A 226 -10.80 -17.96 1.11
C THR A 226 -11.66 -16.99 1.91
N PHE A 227 -11.13 -16.48 3.02
CA PHE A 227 -11.80 -15.55 3.91
C PHE A 227 -10.80 -14.64 4.60
N GLU A 228 -11.30 -13.52 5.14
CA GLU A 228 -10.52 -12.61 5.96
C GLU A 228 -10.01 -13.31 7.21
N LEU A 229 -8.72 -13.14 7.52
CA LEU A 229 -8.06 -13.85 8.60
C LEU A 229 -7.98 -12.94 9.82
N ASP A 230 -8.44 -13.42 10.97
CA ASP A 230 -7.99 -12.84 12.23
C ASP A 230 -6.49 -13.17 12.47
N GLN A 231 -5.90 -12.55 13.49
CA GLN A 231 -4.48 -12.70 13.79
C GLN A 231 -4.05 -14.17 14.03
N THR A 232 -4.93 -14.99 14.63
CA THR A 232 -4.62 -16.40 14.94
C THR A 232 -4.72 -17.26 13.69
N ASN A 233 -5.77 -17.05 12.89
CA ASN A 233 -5.95 -17.75 11.62
C ASN A 233 -4.86 -17.38 10.60
N LEU A 234 -4.40 -16.12 10.61
CA LEU A 234 -3.26 -15.66 9.84
C LEU A 234 -1.97 -16.41 10.22
N GLN A 235 -1.64 -16.46 11.52
CA GLN A 235 -0.48 -17.20 12.01
C GLN A 235 -0.57 -18.69 11.64
N ASN A 236 -1.73 -19.31 11.86
CA ASN A 236 -1.96 -20.72 11.53
C ASN A 236 -1.79 -20.99 10.04
N ALA A 237 -2.20 -20.07 9.16
CA ALA A 237 -1.98 -20.21 7.72
C ALA A 237 -0.48 -20.28 7.38
N PHE A 238 0.35 -19.47 8.03
CA PHE A 238 1.81 -19.54 7.87
C PHE A 238 2.43 -20.82 8.43
N VAL A 239 2.01 -21.24 9.62
CA VAL A 239 2.46 -22.50 10.24
C VAL A 239 2.13 -23.68 9.34
N GLN A 240 0.88 -23.79 8.86
CA GLN A 240 0.46 -24.87 7.98
C GLN A 240 1.21 -24.87 6.64
N TRP A 241 1.44 -23.69 6.06
CA TRP A 241 2.22 -23.55 4.83
C TRP A 241 3.67 -24.01 5.03
N SER A 242 4.28 -23.62 6.15
CA SER A 242 5.64 -24.01 6.53
C SER A 242 5.74 -25.51 6.82
N ASP A 243 4.80 -26.08 7.57
CA ASP A 243 4.75 -27.51 7.92
C ASP A 243 4.58 -28.41 6.67
N ALA A 244 3.95 -27.89 5.61
CA ALA A 244 3.87 -28.55 4.32
C ALA A 244 5.21 -28.53 3.53
N GLY A 245 6.26 -27.92 4.08
CA GLY A 245 7.58 -27.80 3.46
C GLY A 245 7.69 -26.66 2.45
N ASN A 246 6.71 -25.76 2.39
CA ASN A 246 6.73 -24.64 1.47
C ASN A 246 7.45 -23.43 2.07
N THR A 247 8.10 -22.64 1.21
CA THR A 247 8.67 -21.35 1.59
C THR A 247 7.66 -20.24 1.37
N LEU A 248 7.71 -19.20 2.18
CA LEU A 248 6.86 -18.03 2.03
C LEU A 248 7.14 -17.29 0.70
N GLY A 249 6.06 -16.82 0.06
CA GLY A 249 6.12 -16.04 -1.17
C GLY A 249 6.04 -14.53 -0.98
N PHE A 250 6.64 -13.80 -1.90
CA PHE A 250 6.51 -12.36 -2.06
C PHE A 250 5.40 -12.01 -3.05
N SER A 251 4.76 -10.87 -2.84
CA SER A 251 3.69 -10.33 -3.70
C SER A 251 4.13 -10.06 -5.14
N SER A 252 5.42 -9.80 -5.34
CA SER A 252 6.04 -9.65 -6.65
C SER A 252 7.54 -9.88 -6.57
N ILE A 253 8.18 -10.09 -7.73
CA ILE A 253 9.64 -10.19 -7.83
C ILE A 253 10.31 -8.94 -7.24
N ALA A 254 9.82 -7.73 -7.59
CA ALA A 254 10.40 -6.48 -7.13
C ALA A 254 10.26 -6.30 -5.61
N ALA A 255 9.14 -6.71 -5.03
CA ALA A 255 8.93 -6.71 -3.58
C ALA A 255 9.89 -7.66 -2.88
N GLY A 256 10.09 -8.87 -3.42
CA GLY A 256 11.05 -9.84 -2.91
C GLY A 256 12.49 -9.35 -3.00
N VAL A 257 12.90 -8.82 -4.16
CA VAL A 257 14.24 -8.25 -4.35
C VAL A 257 14.52 -7.14 -3.33
N LEU A 258 13.59 -6.19 -3.17
CA LEU A 258 13.78 -5.10 -2.21
C LEU A 258 13.84 -5.62 -0.77
N SER A 259 12.92 -6.50 -0.38
CA SER A 259 12.84 -7.05 0.98
C SER A 259 14.11 -7.83 1.34
N ILE A 260 14.60 -8.67 0.43
CA ILE A 260 15.87 -9.38 0.61
C ILE A 260 17.03 -8.38 0.70
N ALA A 261 17.14 -7.47 -0.28
CA ALA A 261 18.25 -6.52 -0.34
C ALA A 261 18.38 -5.70 0.95
N LEU A 262 17.27 -5.21 1.50
CA LEU A 262 17.25 -4.38 2.71
C LEU A 262 17.64 -5.12 3.99
N ASN A 263 17.46 -6.44 4.04
CA ASN A 263 17.54 -7.20 5.29
C ASN A 263 18.70 -8.21 5.36
N ILE A 264 19.43 -8.44 4.26
CA ILE A 264 20.63 -9.28 4.30
C ILE A 264 21.86 -8.50 4.82
N ASP A 265 22.78 -9.22 5.47
CA ASP A 265 24.10 -8.66 5.77
C ASP A 265 25.02 -8.75 4.54
N TRP A 266 25.11 -7.65 3.81
CA TRP A 266 25.99 -7.48 2.65
C TRP A 266 27.47 -7.76 2.96
N ARG A 267 27.91 -7.58 4.21
CA ARG A 267 29.32 -7.76 4.64
C ARG A 267 29.60 -9.14 5.22
N ALA A 268 28.58 -9.92 5.57
CA ALA A 268 28.76 -11.30 6.01
C ALA A 268 29.52 -12.13 4.97
N LYS A 269 30.18 -13.20 5.40
CA LYS A 269 30.76 -14.18 4.46
C LYS A 269 29.64 -15.04 3.84
N GLY A 270 29.93 -15.71 2.73
CA GLY A 270 28.99 -16.59 2.03
C GLY A 270 28.45 -15.98 0.74
N THR A 271 27.75 -16.81 -0.04
CA THR A 271 27.14 -16.39 -1.31
C THR A 271 25.89 -15.54 -1.06
N LEU A 272 25.48 -14.77 -2.06
CA LEU A 272 24.25 -14.00 -2.00
C LEU A 272 23.00 -14.90 -1.83
N GLU A 273 23.01 -16.10 -2.43
CA GLU A 273 21.96 -17.11 -2.23
C GLU A 273 21.88 -17.61 -0.79
N GLU A 274 23.02 -17.95 -0.16
CA GLU A 274 23.05 -18.40 1.23
C GLU A 274 22.47 -17.36 2.18
N LYS A 275 22.88 -16.09 2.02
CA LYS A 275 22.39 -14.97 2.82
C LYS A 275 20.91 -14.72 2.62
N SER A 276 20.46 -14.77 1.37
CA SER A 276 19.05 -14.53 1.02
C SER A 276 18.16 -15.64 1.57
N ASN A 277 18.58 -16.90 1.45
CA ASN A 277 17.84 -18.03 2.01
C ASN A 277 17.78 -17.95 3.54
N ALA A 278 18.88 -17.57 4.21
CA ALA A 278 18.89 -17.38 5.66
C ALA A 278 17.88 -16.29 6.10
N TYR A 279 17.83 -15.16 5.39
CA TYR A 279 16.84 -14.11 5.62
C TYR A 279 15.40 -14.62 5.43
N ILE A 280 15.13 -15.34 4.34
CA ILE A 280 13.77 -15.84 4.05
C ILE A 280 13.32 -16.83 5.14
N THR A 281 14.21 -17.74 5.57
CA THR A 281 13.92 -18.65 6.69
C THR A 281 13.64 -17.90 7.98
N GLN A 282 14.41 -16.85 8.29
CA GLN A 282 14.16 -16.01 9.45
C GLN A 282 12.81 -15.28 9.36
N LEU A 283 12.48 -14.72 8.20
CA LEU A 283 11.20 -14.05 7.95
C LEU A 283 10.03 -15.02 8.15
N GLN A 284 10.12 -16.22 7.58
CA GLN A 284 9.10 -17.25 7.74
C GLN A 284 8.94 -17.66 9.21
N GLY A 285 10.04 -17.84 9.94
CA GLY A 285 10.01 -18.12 11.38
C GLY A 285 9.28 -17.03 12.17
N VAL A 286 9.59 -15.76 11.90
CA VAL A 286 8.90 -14.61 12.52
C VAL A 286 7.41 -14.64 12.27
N LEU A 287 6.98 -14.90 11.03
CA LEU A 287 5.55 -14.93 10.67
C LEU A 287 4.82 -16.17 11.21
N CYS A 288 5.52 -17.25 11.51
CA CYS A 288 4.96 -18.41 12.20
C CYS A 288 4.83 -18.18 13.71
N GLU A 289 5.68 -17.35 14.31
CA GLU A 289 5.76 -17.18 15.77
C GLU A 289 5.05 -15.93 16.31
N GLN A 290 4.98 -14.86 15.52
CA GLN A 290 4.41 -13.58 15.93
C GLN A 290 2.99 -13.41 15.40
N LEU A 291 2.18 -12.62 16.11
CA LEU A 291 0.87 -12.16 15.64
C LEU A 291 1.02 -10.81 14.95
N ALA A 292 0.19 -10.56 13.93
CA ALA A 292 0.06 -9.22 13.36
C ALA A 292 -0.42 -8.25 14.45
N THR A 293 0.19 -7.08 14.52
CA THR A 293 -0.18 -6.00 15.45
C THR A 293 -1.40 -5.22 14.98
N ASP A 294 -1.66 -5.21 13.68
CA ASP A 294 -2.79 -4.49 13.09
C ASP A 294 -3.22 -5.12 11.75
N SER A 295 -4.43 -4.79 11.28
CA SER A 295 -4.91 -5.14 9.95
C SER A 295 -5.82 -4.06 9.38
N TYR A 296 -5.64 -3.74 8.09
CA TYR A 296 -6.41 -2.68 7.44
C TYR A 296 -6.53 -2.93 5.93
N VAL A 297 -7.60 -2.46 5.31
CA VAL A 297 -7.73 -2.42 3.86
C VAL A 297 -6.81 -1.34 3.29
N SER A 298 -6.14 -1.60 2.17
CA SER A 298 -5.30 -0.60 1.49
C SER A 298 -6.13 0.59 1.03
N GLN A 299 -5.53 1.77 0.90
CA GLN A 299 -6.25 2.98 0.48
C GLN A 299 -6.97 2.83 -0.88
N ALA A 300 -6.46 1.99 -1.77
CA ALA A 300 -7.10 1.70 -3.05
C ALA A 300 -8.05 0.47 -3.02
N GLY A 301 -8.33 -0.11 -1.85
CA GLY A 301 -9.31 -1.19 -1.68
C GLY A 301 -8.86 -2.57 -2.18
N GLN A 302 -7.65 -2.68 -2.75
CA GLN A 302 -7.20 -3.89 -3.46
C GLN A 302 -6.70 -4.99 -2.53
N TYR A 303 -6.15 -4.61 -1.37
CA TYR A 303 -5.47 -5.54 -0.48
C TYR A 303 -6.00 -5.42 0.94
N ARG A 304 -6.07 -6.55 1.66
CA ARG A 304 -6.06 -6.53 3.13
C ARG A 304 -4.62 -6.64 3.60
N HIS A 305 -4.13 -5.63 4.31
CA HIS A 305 -2.82 -5.63 4.91
C HIS A 305 -2.86 -6.16 6.35
N TYR A 306 -1.82 -6.89 6.71
CA TYR A 306 -1.52 -7.33 8.07
C TYR A 306 -0.15 -6.81 8.46
N LEU A 307 -0.12 -6.01 9.51
CA LEU A 307 1.06 -5.29 9.95
C LEU A 307 1.74 -6.06 11.08
N TYR A 308 3.05 -6.26 10.97
CA TYR A 308 3.88 -6.76 12.06
C TYR A 308 4.87 -5.66 12.43
N SER A 309 4.66 -5.04 13.60
CA SER A 309 5.55 -4.02 14.14
C SER A 309 6.60 -4.66 15.06
N LEU A 310 7.83 -4.82 14.56
CA LEU A 310 8.96 -5.36 15.32
C LEU A 310 9.90 -4.21 15.73
N PRO A 311 10.78 -4.41 16.75
CA PRO A 311 11.65 -3.33 17.23
C PRO A 311 12.56 -2.71 16.14
N GLU A 312 13.01 -3.51 15.18
CA GLU A 312 14.01 -3.10 14.18
C GLU A 312 13.47 -3.09 12.75
N ARG A 313 12.20 -3.45 12.53
CA ARG A 313 11.59 -3.52 11.19
C ARG A 313 10.08 -3.60 11.24
N GLN A 314 9.46 -3.27 10.11
CA GLN A 314 8.04 -3.39 9.89
C GLN A 314 7.79 -4.32 8.71
N ILE A 315 7.02 -5.38 8.93
CA ILE A 315 6.62 -6.31 7.87
C ILE A 315 5.14 -6.05 7.57
N ILE A 316 4.83 -5.95 6.28
CA ILE A 316 3.47 -5.93 5.77
C ILE A 316 3.28 -7.17 4.93
N VAL A 317 2.31 -7.97 5.33
CA VAL A 317 1.77 -9.08 4.56
C VAL A 317 0.46 -8.60 3.95
N ASN A 318 0.14 -9.04 2.73
CA ASN A 318 -1.17 -8.77 2.15
C ASN A 318 -1.90 -10.05 1.73
N VAL A 319 -3.23 -9.94 1.70
CA VAL A 319 -4.12 -10.83 0.95
C VAL A 319 -4.72 -10.02 -0.19
N ASP A 320 -4.56 -10.53 -1.41
CA ASP A 320 -5.14 -9.94 -2.61
C ASP A 320 -6.56 -10.45 -2.92
N GLU A 321 -7.13 -9.98 -4.03
CA GLU A 321 -8.48 -10.32 -4.44
C GLU A 321 -8.71 -11.81 -4.76
N VAL A 322 -7.64 -12.56 -5.09
CA VAL A 322 -7.72 -14.01 -5.34
C VAL A 322 -7.37 -14.83 -4.10
N GLY A 323 -7.03 -14.18 -2.99
CA GLY A 323 -6.72 -14.83 -1.72
C GLY A 323 -5.25 -15.18 -1.52
N CYS A 324 -4.33 -14.66 -2.34
CA CYS A 324 -2.89 -14.92 -2.17
C CYS A 324 -2.35 -14.19 -0.94
N LEU A 325 -1.92 -14.95 0.07
CA LEU A 325 -1.32 -14.42 1.30
C LEU A 325 0.20 -14.31 1.14
N SER A 326 0.71 -13.11 0.86
CA SER A 326 2.11 -12.92 0.46
C SER A 326 2.80 -11.75 1.19
N VAL A 327 4.13 -11.75 1.20
CA VAL A 327 4.91 -10.63 1.75
C VAL A 327 4.84 -9.46 0.79
N TYR A 328 4.24 -8.37 1.25
CA TYR A 328 4.13 -7.14 0.50
C TYR A 328 5.38 -6.26 0.68
N SER A 329 5.85 -6.10 1.92
CA SER A 329 7.09 -5.37 2.22
C SER A 329 7.71 -5.81 3.55
N ASP A 330 9.04 -5.77 3.64
CA ASP A 330 9.78 -5.90 4.90
C ASP A 330 10.81 -4.77 4.98
N LEU A 331 10.48 -3.72 5.73
CA LEU A 331 11.25 -2.49 5.79
C LEU A 331 11.93 -2.36 7.16
N PRO A 332 13.27 -2.32 7.21
CA PRO A 332 13.99 -1.97 8.43
C PRO A 332 13.52 -0.63 9.02
N THR A 333 13.41 -0.56 10.34
CA THR A 333 13.30 0.68 11.08
C THR A 333 14.71 1.06 11.51
N PRO A 334 15.38 1.98 10.81
CA PRO A 334 16.76 2.28 11.14
C PRO A 334 16.87 2.84 12.55
N GLU A 335 17.86 2.35 13.31
CA GLU A 335 18.18 2.87 14.64
C GLU A 335 18.28 4.40 14.56
N THR A 336 17.43 5.10 15.30
CA THR A 336 17.62 6.52 15.61
C THR A 336 18.90 6.64 16.40
N LYS A 337 20.05 6.80 15.71
CA LYS A 337 21.30 7.15 16.37
C LYS A 337 21.02 8.44 17.14
N ALA A 338 20.98 8.34 18.46
CA ALA A 338 20.88 9.45 19.38
C ALA A 338 22.12 10.34 19.21
N GLY A 339 22.08 11.20 18.21
CA GLY A 339 23.17 12.07 17.79
C GLY A 339 22.56 13.32 17.20
N LYS A 340 22.12 14.23 18.07
CA LYS A 340 21.68 15.60 17.78
C LYS A 340 21.03 15.78 16.39
N VAL A 341 19.90 15.12 16.17
CA VAL A 341 18.91 15.65 15.23
C VAL A 341 18.08 16.60 16.06
N GLY A 342 18.23 17.91 15.79
CA GLY A 342 17.31 18.89 16.34
C GLY A 342 15.91 18.45 15.95
N ILE A 343 15.08 18.19 16.96
CA ILE A 343 13.64 18.16 16.80
C ILE A 343 13.28 19.56 16.29
N ALA A 344 13.07 19.67 14.99
CA ALA A 344 12.33 20.78 14.44
C ALA A 344 10.85 20.44 14.64
N ASP A 345 10.39 20.64 15.88
CA ASP A 345 9.05 21.16 16.09
C ASP A 345 8.99 22.45 15.28
N GLY A 346 8.25 22.42 14.18
CA GLY A 346 8.21 23.57 13.29
C GLY A 346 7.55 23.26 11.97
N TYR A 347 6.23 23.47 11.94
CA TYR A 347 5.56 24.09 10.80
C TYR A 347 6.48 25.13 10.16
N THR A 348 7.21 24.71 9.13
CA THR A 348 7.89 25.61 8.22
C THR A 348 7.51 25.17 6.83
N ASN A 349 6.67 26.00 6.20
CA ASN A 349 6.44 26.03 4.76
C ASN A 349 7.76 26.31 4.02
N LYS A 350 8.65 25.32 3.99
CA LYS A 350 9.74 25.25 3.04
C LYS A 350 9.63 23.91 2.32
N PRO A 351 9.48 23.91 0.99
CA PRO A 351 9.46 22.65 0.25
C PRO A 351 10.78 21.94 0.50
N HIS A 352 10.73 20.69 0.97
CA HIS A 352 11.82 19.76 0.71
C HIS A 352 11.87 19.59 -0.80
N THR A 353 12.69 20.41 -1.46
CA THR A 353 13.00 20.25 -2.88
C THR A 353 13.69 18.92 -3.07
N LEU A 354 13.02 18.00 -3.78
CA LEU A 354 13.64 16.90 -4.50
C LEU A 354 14.60 17.53 -5.53
N SER A 355 15.85 17.75 -5.14
CA SER A 355 16.86 18.33 -6.03
C SER A 355 17.56 17.22 -6.81
N ILE A 356 17.12 17.02 -8.05
CA ILE A 356 17.82 16.29 -9.11
C ILE A 356 18.36 17.36 -10.07
N ASN A 357 19.68 17.58 -10.07
CA ASN A 357 20.38 18.40 -11.08
C ASN A 357 21.41 17.55 -11.80
#